data_AF-A0A1E4G5X7-F1
#
_entry.id   AF-A0A1E4G5X7-F1
#
_cell.length_a   1.000
_cell.length_b   1.000
_cell.length_c   1.000
_cell.angle_alpha   90.00
_cell.angle_beta   90.00
_cell.angle_gamma   90.00
#
_symmetry.space_group_name_H-M   'P 1'
#
loop_
_entity.id
_entity.type
_entity.pdbx_description
1 polymer ?
#
loop_
_entity_poly.entity_id
_entity_poly.type
_entity_poly.pdbx_seq_one_letter_code
_entity_poly.pdbx_strand_id
1 'polypeptide(L)'
;MSLKMTQSRRLPALAAACLLSVALPAAPALAKEKTKPAPAASEAVKVDYSVSIPTIDAVDSNVSDTVLSAILSGGIADHADELAGLDASRITVPEIVVSVSSQRGGTSHQSTLTFTDLVLENVVDGVAGSVSLSGTSMESDKATAEFGTISAANFSIAGMLGIYGLVESAPDAGLETIYTDFVAEGGSLDAEDVNCTIGGVSGAEFKARPLKTPFGEMMSLAQAMEDDADDIDPAVMAQLMRIYADIFTAFETSEVTFDGMACAGEDSQGRPMRFEIAGMAMGGMSPGLYPSIAVNGFQIAVEDDGVVGFDNLTIKPADLTGMIATLQSAPDNVDEAWLEANARGLIPAMQGLSFTGLAIDIPDPDVEDARIKADIGGFDLSLGNYFQGIPTDLDISATNIRAILPEDGDESFEQLRALGVTEINAGFRLSAIWDEETSTIDIREASVNDVNLASVSLAGTIANATADLFSLDEHATLRASMEMAVKALNLNVIDRGLSDIIIAQVAAEQGADPAAMRPIFAGLAQGTVIGMLAGAADAAKMGEAVNAFVAGKAKILEIGITAKTDPGLGMMDFMEAEENPASLLEKVNITAVSK
;
A
#
# COMPACT_ATOMS: atom_id res chain seq x y z
N MET A 1 20.18 31.73 -28.58
CA MET A 1 19.80 33.15 -28.61
C MET A 1 18.90 33.38 -27.41
N SER A 2 19.36 34.21 -26.46
CA SER A 2 18.77 34.42 -25.14
C SER A 2 17.34 34.97 -25.23
N LEU A 3 16.39 34.32 -24.56
CA LEU A 3 15.15 34.96 -24.12
C LEU A 3 15.07 34.82 -22.60
N LYS A 4 15.37 35.92 -21.91
CA LYS A 4 14.94 36.13 -20.53
C LYS A 4 13.41 36.18 -20.51
N MET A 5 12.77 35.09 -20.08
CA MET A 5 11.38 35.16 -19.61
C MET A 5 11.42 35.58 -18.14
N THR A 6 10.73 36.68 -17.82
CA THR A 6 10.62 37.27 -16.48
C THR A 6 9.88 36.34 -15.52
N GLN A 7 10.43 36.14 -14.32
CA GLN A 7 9.90 35.34 -13.19
C GLN A 7 8.45 35.67 -12.80
N SER A 8 7.92 36.85 -13.14
CA SER A 8 6.61 37.33 -12.67
C SER A 8 5.37 36.74 -13.36
N ARG A 9 5.52 35.87 -14.37
CA ARG A 9 4.37 35.32 -15.13
C ARG A 9 3.98 33.88 -14.79
N ARG A 10 4.71 33.19 -13.90
CA ARG A 10 4.40 31.81 -13.48
C ARG A 10 3.67 31.70 -12.14
N LEU A 11 3.78 32.70 -11.26
CA LEU A 11 3.05 32.72 -9.98
C LEU A 11 1.51 32.75 -10.07
N PRO A 12 0.86 33.45 -11.01
CA PRO A 12 -0.61 33.50 -11.03
C PRO A 12 -1.27 32.16 -11.41
N ALA A 13 -0.57 31.28 -12.14
CA ALA A 13 -1.04 29.91 -12.40
C ALA A 13 -0.94 28.99 -11.16
N LEU A 14 0.00 29.29 -10.25
CA LEU A 14 0.13 28.61 -8.95
C LEU A 14 -0.92 29.07 -7.95
N ALA A 15 -1.29 30.36 -7.94
CA ALA A 15 -2.35 30.89 -7.07
C ALA A 15 -3.72 30.22 -7.31
N ALA A 16 -4.08 29.99 -8.59
CA ALA A 16 -5.28 29.23 -8.95
C ALA A 16 -5.14 27.73 -8.61
N ALA A 17 -3.94 27.15 -8.75
CA ALA A 17 -3.68 25.76 -8.40
C ALA A 17 -3.67 25.51 -6.87
N CYS A 18 -3.21 26.45 -6.05
CA CYS A 18 -3.17 26.30 -4.58
C CYS A 18 -4.54 26.37 -3.92
N LEU A 19 -5.51 27.06 -4.53
CA LEU A 19 -6.92 27.04 -4.09
C LEU A 19 -7.65 25.76 -4.53
N LEU A 20 -7.13 25.05 -5.55
CA LEU A 20 -7.71 23.83 -6.11
C LEU A 20 -7.03 22.54 -5.63
N SER A 21 -5.80 22.61 -5.13
CA SER A 21 -4.98 21.44 -4.78
C SER A 21 -5.38 20.74 -3.49
N VAL A 22 -6.28 21.31 -2.70
CA VAL A 22 -6.71 20.74 -1.41
C VAL A 22 -7.97 19.86 -1.55
N ALA A 23 -8.66 19.89 -2.71
CA ALA A 23 -9.98 19.27 -2.86
C ALA A 23 -10.13 18.29 -4.06
N LEU A 24 -9.11 18.10 -4.90
CA LEU A 24 -9.19 17.19 -6.05
C LEU A 24 -8.20 16.03 -5.90
N PRO A 25 -8.65 14.76 -5.94
CA PRO A 25 -7.74 13.68 -6.32
C PRO A 25 -7.19 14.02 -7.70
N ALA A 26 -5.88 14.08 -7.83
CA ALA A 26 -5.21 14.25 -9.11
C ALA A 26 -5.72 13.18 -10.08
N ALA A 27 -6.64 13.55 -10.99
CA ALA A 27 -7.05 12.66 -12.06
C ALA A 27 -5.80 12.30 -12.87
N PRO A 28 -5.56 11.00 -13.15
CA PRO A 28 -4.39 10.59 -13.90
C PRO A 28 -4.47 11.21 -15.29
N ALA A 29 -3.49 12.04 -15.63
CA ALA A 29 -3.21 12.37 -17.01
C ALA A 29 -2.99 11.05 -17.75
N LEU A 30 -3.98 10.64 -18.56
CA LEU A 30 -3.95 9.45 -19.39
C LEU A 30 -2.61 9.38 -20.16
N ALA A 31 -1.73 8.52 -19.68
CA ALA A 31 -0.41 8.29 -20.25
C ALA A 31 -0.59 7.46 -21.53
N LYS A 32 -0.45 8.10 -22.70
CA LYS A 32 -0.16 7.37 -23.94
C LYS A 32 1.26 6.80 -23.87
N GLU A 33 1.31 5.50 -24.09
CA GLU A 33 2.44 4.60 -24.28
C GLU A 33 3.73 5.25 -24.79
N LYS A 34 4.82 5.15 -24.01
CA LYS A 34 6.17 5.58 -24.41
C LYS A 34 6.95 4.37 -24.96
N THR A 35 6.88 4.13 -26.26
CA THR A 35 8.02 3.52 -26.98
C THR A 35 8.95 4.65 -27.42
N LYS A 36 10.07 4.83 -26.71
CA LYS A 36 11.06 5.89 -26.96
C LYS A 36 11.99 5.50 -28.12
N PRO A 37 12.07 6.32 -29.18
CA PRO A 37 13.34 6.82 -29.66
C PRO A 37 13.44 8.34 -29.39
N ALA A 38 14.66 8.87 -29.43
CA ALA A 38 15.09 10.20 -28.98
C ALA A 38 14.07 11.35 -29.17
N PRO A 39 13.99 12.30 -28.21
CA PRO A 39 12.99 13.37 -28.25
C PRO A 39 13.26 14.29 -29.45
N ALA A 40 12.35 14.25 -30.44
CA ALA A 40 12.16 15.40 -31.31
C ALA A 40 11.74 16.58 -30.41
N ALA A 41 12.32 17.76 -30.65
CA ALA A 41 12.01 18.97 -29.92
C ALA A 41 10.49 19.15 -29.79
N SER A 42 9.97 19.02 -28.57
CA SER A 42 8.57 19.31 -28.27
C SER A 42 8.30 20.75 -28.65
N GLU A 43 7.46 20.99 -29.64
CA GLU A 43 6.95 22.34 -29.92
C GLU A 43 6.36 22.91 -28.63
N ALA A 44 6.80 24.11 -28.25
CA ALA A 44 6.35 24.77 -27.03
C ALA A 44 4.84 25.05 -27.15
N VAL A 45 4.03 24.44 -26.29
CA VAL A 45 2.60 24.76 -26.15
C VAL A 45 2.52 26.18 -25.58
N LYS A 46 1.95 27.11 -26.36
CA LYS A 46 1.58 28.42 -25.83
C LYS A 46 0.23 28.28 -25.17
N VAL A 47 0.19 28.57 -23.87
CA VAL A 47 -1.04 28.62 -23.07
C VAL A 47 -1.28 30.07 -22.68
N ASP A 48 -2.41 30.62 -23.09
CA ASP A 48 -2.91 31.92 -22.68
C ASP A 48 -4.15 31.70 -21.81
N TYR A 49 -4.32 32.47 -20.73
CA TYR A 49 -5.51 32.39 -19.88
C TYR A 49 -6.04 33.79 -19.53
N SER A 50 -7.32 33.86 -19.20
CA SER A 50 -7.98 35.07 -18.68
C SER A 50 -8.92 34.72 -17.55
N VAL A 51 -8.96 35.57 -16.51
CA VAL A 51 -9.88 35.45 -15.38
C VAL A 51 -10.91 36.58 -15.45
N SER A 52 -12.18 36.26 -15.30
CA SER A 52 -13.30 37.20 -15.27
C SER A 52 -14.07 37.03 -13.96
N ILE A 53 -14.23 38.13 -13.22
CA ILE A 53 -14.95 38.19 -11.95
C ILE A 53 -15.94 39.36 -12.05
N PRO A 54 -17.20 39.11 -12.44
CA PRO A 54 -18.14 40.19 -12.73
C PRO A 54 -18.48 41.07 -11.53
N THR A 55 -18.58 40.46 -10.35
CA THR A 55 -19.01 41.13 -9.12
C THR A 55 -18.31 40.50 -7.92
N ILE A 56 -17.90 41.36 -6.99
CA ILE A 56 -17.47 41.00 -5.63
C ILE A 56 -18.29 41.87 -4.70
N ASP A 57 -18.90 41.26 -3.68
CA ASP A 57 -19.62 41.98 -2.62
C ASP A 57 -18.98 41.64 -1.27
N ALA A 58 -18.25 42.60 -0.70
CA ALA A 58 -17.58 42.48 0.58
C ALA A 58 -18.24 43.39 1.62
N VAL A 59 -18.86 42.79 2.63
CA VAL A 59 -19.56 43.49 3.71
C VAL A 59 -18.63 43.65 4.91
N ASP A 60 -18.48 44.90 5.37
CA ASP A 60 -17.61 45.28 6.49
C ASP A 60 -16.15 44.83 6.30
N SER A 61 -15.66 44.74 5.06
CA SER A 61 -14.28 44.30 4.82
C SER A 61 -13.25 45.40 5.01
N ASN A 62 -12.12 45.05 5.63
CA ASN A 62 -10.94 45.91 5.70
C ASN A 62 -10.11 45.91 4.39
N VAL A 63 -10.38 44.98 3.47
CA VAL A 63 -9.77 44.89 2.14
C VAL A 63 -10.78 45.31 1.07
N SER A 64 -10.35 46.17 0.14
CA SER A 64 -11.24 46.67 -0.93
C SER A 64 -11.55 45.61 -2.00
N ASP A 65 -12.72 45.69 -2.64
CA ASP A 65 -13.11 44.83 -3.76
C ASP A 65 -12.09 44.80 -4.90
N THR A 66 -11.37 45.91 -5.13
CA THR A 66 -10.31 45.98 -6.16
C THR A 66 -9.12 45.08 -5.81
N VAL A 67 -8.75 45.05 -4.53
CA VAL A 67 -7.66 44.18 -4.05
C VAL A 67 -8.12 42.72 -4.02
N LEU A 68 -9.35 42.44 -3.57
CA LEU A 68 -9.93 41.09 -3.62
C LEU A 68 -10.00 40.55 -5.06
N SER A 69 -10.37 41.40 -6.03
CA SER A 69 -10.36 41.04 -7.45
C SER A 69 -8.95 40.73 -7.97
N ALA A 70 -7.94 41.51 -7.55
CA ALA A 70 -6.55 41.26 -7.90
C ALA A 70 -6.04 39.92 -7.32
N ILE A 71 -6.36 39.63 -6.06
CA ILE A 71 -6.03 38.38 -5.37
C ILE A 71 -6.62 37.19 -6.14
N LEU A 72 -7.94 37.20 -6.39
CA LEU A 72 -8.65 36.12 -7.09
C LEU A 72 -8.23 35.96 -8.56
N SER A 73 -7.59 36.98 -9.14
CA SER A 73 -7.01 36.94 -10.49
C SER A 73 -5.55 36.49 -10.52
N GLY A 74 -5.01 36.02 -9.39
CA GLY A 74 -3.66 35.46 -9.26
C GLY A 74 -2.64 36.33 -8.54
N GLY A 75 -3.05 37.48 -7.98
CA GLY A 75 -2.21 38.41 -7.22
C GLY A 75 -1.98 38.05 -5.75
N ILE A 76 -2.11 36.76 -5.37
CA ILE A 76 -2.07 36.33 -3.96
C ILE A 76 -0.76 36.75 -3.26
N ALA A 77 0.39 36.51 -3.88
CA ALA A 77 1.69 36.80 -3.26
C ALA A 77 1.92 38.31 -3.03
N ASP A 78 1.41 39.16 -3.91
CA ASP A 78 1.55 40.61 -3.80
C ASP A 78 0.65 41.20 -2.70
N HIS A 79 -0.35 40.43 -2.25
CA HIS A 79 -1.38 40.83 -1.30
C HIS A 79 -1.49 39.89 -0.08
N ALA A 80 -0.43 39.14 0.21
CA ALA A 80 -0.46 38.09 1.23
C ALA A 80 -0.70 38.65 2.64
N ASP A 81 -0.04 39.74 3.02
CA ASP A 81 -0.21 40.39 4.33
C ASP A 81 -1.65 40.94 4.51
N GLU A 82 -2.22 41.52 3.45
CA GLU A 82 -3.60 42.03 3.46
C GLU A 82 -4.62 40.89 3.62
N LEU A 83 -4.33 39.73 3.01
CA LEU A 83 -5.18 38.55 3.08
C LEU A 83 -5.04 37.82 4.43
N ALA A 84 -3.85 37.80 5.01
CA ALA A 84 -3.60 37.22 6.33
C ALA A 84 -4.24 38.01 7.47
N GLY A 85 -4.40 39.33 7.33
CA GLY A 85 -5.12 40.19 8.28
C GLY A 85 -6.55 40.52 7.87
N LEU A 86 -7.17 39.72 6.99
CA LEU A 86 -8.49 40.02 6.43
C LEU A 86 -9.57 39.97 7.53
N ASP A 87 -10.36 41.04 7.63
CA ASP A 87 -11.62 41.09 8.38
C ASP A 87 -12.75 41.33 7.39
N ALA A 88 -13.87 40.63 7.56
CA ALA A 88 -15.12 40.87 6.83
C ALA A 88 -16.30 40.15 7.49
N SER A 89 -17.48 40.79 7.55
CA SER A 89 -18.72 40.10 7.95
C SER A 89 -19.05 39.00 6.93
N ARG A 90 -18.92 39.31 5.63
CA ARG A 90 -19.17 38.38 4.53
C ARG A 90 -18.48 38.84 3.25
N ILE A 91 -17.94 37.90 2.47
CA ILE A 91 -17.47 38.14 1.09
C ILE A 91 -18.22 37.17 0.19
N THR A 92 -18.85 37.67 -0.87
CA THR A 92 -19.57 36.86 -1.86
C THR A 92 -19.05 37.16 -3.26
N VAL A 93 -18.71 36.11 -4.00
CA VAL A 93 -18.30 36.18 -5.40
C VAL A 93 -19.18 35.20 -6.18
N PRO A 94 -20.27 35.69 -6.82
CA PRO A 94 -21.24 34.83 -7.47
C PRO A 94 -20.67 33.97 -8.60
N GLU A 95 -19.65 34.47 -9.30
CA GLU A 95 -19.07 33.79 -10.46
C GLU A 95 -17.61 34.18 -10.65
N ILE A 96 -16.75 33.17 -10.87
CA ILE A 96 -15.37 33.35 -11.35
C ILE A 96 -15.20 32.47 -12.58
N VAL A 97 -14.89 33.08 -13.72
CA VAL A 97 -14.69 32.37 -15.00
C VAL A 97 -13.22 32.43 -15.39
N VAL A 98 -12.60 31.27 -15.57
CA VAL A 98 -11.23 31.13 -16.08
C VAL A 98 -11.29 30.52 -17.46
N SER A 99 -10.94 31.30 -18.49
CA SER A 99 -10.82 30.81 -19.85
C SER A 99 -9.35 30.50 -20.14
N VAL A 100 -9.07 29.26 -20.56
CA VAL A 100 -7.74 28.80 -20.95
C VAL A 100 -7.78 28.49 -22.44
N SER A 101 -6.83 29.06 -23.19
CA SER A 101 -6.61 28.77 -24.60
C SER A 101 -5.20 28.21 -24.80
N SER A 102 -5.11 27.13 -25.55
CA SER A 102 -3.81 26.54 -25.91
C SER A 102 -3.70 26.34 -27.42
N GLN A 103 -2.51 26.59 -27.95
CA GLN A 103 -2.20 26.32 -29.35
C GLN A 103 -1.25 25.14 -29.45
N ARG A 104 -1.66 24.10 -30.17
CA ARG A 104 -0.83 22.93 -30.49
C ARG A 104 -0.98 22.57 -31.96
N GLY A 105 0.13 22.54 -32.70
CA GLY A 105 0.14 22.18 -34.13
C GLY A 105 -0.78 23.03 -35.01
N GLY A 106 -1.01 24.31 -34.66
CA GLY A 106 -1.91 25.22 -35.38
C GLY A 106 -3.40 25.05 -35.08
N THR A 107 -3.78 24.12 -34.20
CA THR A 107 -5.16 23.99 -33.69
C THR A 107 -5.27 24.69 -32.35
N SER A 108 -6.31 25.51 -32.19
CA SER A 108 -6.63 26.18 -30.93
C SER A 108 -7.59 25.30 -30.15
N HIS A 109 -7.26 25.02 -28.90
CA HIS A 109 -8.16 24.37 -27.95
C HIS A 109 -8.56 25.39 -26.89
N GLN A 110 -9.85 25.47 -26.61
CA GLN A 110 -10.37 26.32 -25.56
C GLN A 110 -11.01 25.47 -24.47
N SER A 111 -10.79 25.88 -23.22
CA SER A 111 -11.51 25.36 -22.08
C SER A 111 -11.92 26.51 -21.18
N THR A 112 -13.10 26.39 -20.59
CA THR A 112 -13.66 27.35 -19.64
C THR A 112 -13.89 26.62 -18.33
N LEU A 113 -13.36 27.16 -17.24
CA LEU A 113 -13.65 26.72 -15.88
C LEU A 113 -14.50 27.81 -15.21
N THR A 114 -15.59 27.41 -14.57
CA THR A 114 -16.50 28.33 -13.86
C THR A 114 -16.63 27.89 -12.41
N PHE A 115 -16.34 28.80 -11.50
CA PHE A 115 -16.58 28.64 -10.07
C PHE A 115 -17.81 29.45 -9.69
N THR A 116 -18.76 28.80 -9.01
CA THR A 116 -20.08 29.37 -8.70
C THR A 116 -20.20 29.63 -7.21
N ASP A 117 -20.56 30.87 -6.87
CA ASP A 117 -20.97 31.31 -5.54
C ASP A 117 -19.94 30.96 -4.45
N LEU A 118 -18.76 31.60 -4.52
CA LEU A 118 -17.79 31.60 -3.44
C LEU A 118 -18.27 32.52 -2.32
N VAL A 119 -18.41 31.98 -1.11
CA VAL A 119 -18.82 32.71 0.09
C VAL A 119 -17.85 32.46 1.22
N LEU A 120 -17.35 33.54 1.82
CA LEU A 120 -16.66 33.53 3.10
C LEU A 120 -17.54 34.27 4.12
N GLU A 121 -17.79 33.68 5.29
CA GLU A 121 -18.57 34.32 6.35
C GLU A 121 -17.75 34.46 7.64
N ASN A 122 -17.98 35.57 8.35
CA ASN A 122 -17.37 35.87 9.64
C ASN A 122 -15.83 35.75 9.60
N VAL A 123 -15.19 36.47 8.67
CA VAL A 123 -13.74 36.51 8.56
C VAL A 123 -13.20 37.47 9.61
N VAL A 124 -12.34 36.97 10.50
CA VAL A 124 -11.68 37.75 11.55
C VAL A 124 -10.21 37.39 11.57
N ASP A 125 -9.34 38.38 11.42
CA ASP A 125 -7.87 38.21 11.44
C ASP A 125 -7.39 37.07 10.52
N GLY A 126 -7.92 37.04 9.29
CA GLY A 126 -7.58 36.02 8.28
C GLY A 126 -8.17 34.63 8.53
N VAL A 127 -9.07 34.45 9.49
CA VAL A 127 -9.78 33.18 9.74
C VAL A 127 -11.25 33.34 9.38
N ALA A 128 -11.71 32.58 8.38
CA ALA A 128 -13.12 32.54 8.01
C ALA A 128 -13.87 31.52 8.88
N GLY A 129 -14.96 31.95 9.53
CA GLY A 129 -15.83 31.03 10.29
C GLY A 129 -16.41 29.92 9.40
N SER A 130 -16.76 30.25 8.16
CA SER A 130 -17.08 29.30 7.10
C SER A 130 -16.58 29.78 5.75
N VAL A 131 -16.21 28.83 4.89
CA VAL A 131 -15.96 29.03 3.47
C VAL A 131 -16.77 28.01 2.68
N SER A 132 -17.38 28.45 1.57
CA SER A 132 -18.10 27.56 0.66
C SER A 132 -17.97 28.02 -0.78
N LEU A 133 -18.02 27.06 -1.69
CA LEU A 133 -18.11 27.24 -3.13
C LEU A 133 -19.19 26.29 -3.63
N SER A 134 -20.30 26.83 -4.12
CA SER A 134 -21.50 26.03 -4.45
C SER A 134 -21.31 25.08 -5.63
N GLY A 135 -20.36 25.34 -6.53
CA GLY A 135 -20.06 24.40 -7.61
C GLY A 135 -18.90 24.83 -8.50
N THR A 136 -18.31 23.84 -9.17
CA THR A 136 -17.28 24.05 -10.21
C THR A 136 -17.72 23.35 -11.49
N SER A 137 -17.68 24.04 -12.62
CA SER A 137 -17.86 23.41 -13.93
C SER A 137 -16.66 23.63 -14.84
N MET A 138 -16.42 22.68 -15.72
CA MET A 138 -15.43 22.76 -16.79
C MET A 138 -16.10 22.41 -18.11
N GLU A 139 -15.88 23.22 -19.11
CA GLU A 139 -16.32 22.97 -20.48
C GLU A 139 -15.10 23.03 -21.42
N SER A 140 -15.05 22.12 -22.38
CA SER A 140 -14.06 22.09 -23.46
C SER A 140 -14.65 21.42 -24.69
N ASP A 141 -13.92 21.46 -25.81
CA ASP A 141 -14.36 20.81 -27.06
C ASP A 141 -14.57 19.28 -26.93
N LYS A 142 -14.01 18.65 -25.88
CA LYS A 142 -13.92 17.18 -25.75
C LYS A 142 -14.46 16.61 -24.45
N ALA A 143 -14.72 17.46 -23.47
CA ALA A 143 -15.12 17.03 -22.14
C ALA A 143 -15.86 18.14 -21.41
N THR A 144 -16.85 17.74 -20.62
CA THR A 144 -17.52 18.54 -19.61
C THR A 144 -17.29 17.92 -18.23
N ALA A 145 -17.21 18.73 -17.19
CA ALA A 145 -17.21 18.24 -15.83
C ALA A 145 -18.00 19.18 -14.93
N GLU A 146 -18.72 18.62 -13.96
CA GLU A 146 -19.50 19.36 -12.98
C GLU A 146 -19.21 18.78 -11.59
N PHE A 147 -18.87 19.64 -10.64
CA PHE A 147 -18.63 19.29 -9.25
C PHE A 147 -19.54 20.13 -8.34
N GLY A 148 -20.07 19.48 -7.31
CA GLY A 148 -20.95 20.09 -6.32
C GLY A 148 -20.21 20.98 -5.33
N THR A 149 -20.84 21.17 -4.18
CA THR A 149 -20.38 22.11 -3.16
C THR A 149 -19.06 21.66 -2.55
N ILE A 150 -18.14 22.62 -2.34
CA ILE A 150 -16.96 22.47 -1.50
C ILE A 150 -17.11 23.43 -0.33
N SER A 151 -16.92 22.95 0.90
CA SER A 151 -17.04 23.78 2.10
C SER A 151 -16.10 23.34 3.21
N ALA A 152 -15.74 24.30 4.06
CA ALA A 152 -15.05 24.05 5.32
C ALA A 152 -15.44 25.08 6.38
N ALA A 153 -15.25 24.74 7.65
CA ALA A 153 -15.39 25.64 8.78
C ALA A 153 -14.01 26.06 9.31
N ASN A 154 -13.96 27.20 10.00
CA ASN A 154 -12.75 27.73 10.65
C ASN A 154 -11.51 27.76 9.73
N PHE A 155 -11.70 28.19 8.47
CA PHE A 155 -10.65 28.19 7.47
C PHE A 155 -9.63 29.32 7.73
N SER A 156 -8.43 28.95 8.15
CA SER A 156 -7.31 29.87 8.40
C SER A 156 -6.60 30.21 7.10
N ILE A 157 -6.96 31.36 6.52
CA ILE A 157 -6.32 31.90 5.32
C ILE A 157 -4.87 32.26 5.64
N ALA A 158 -4.64 32.90 6.79
CA ALA A 158 -3.29 33.23 7.27
C ALA A 158 -2.42 31.96 7.45
N GLY A 159 -2.98 30.90 8.06
CA GLY A 159 -2.29 29.62 8.23
C GLY A 159 -1.93 28.99 6.88
N MET A 160 -2.85 28.99 5.92
CA MET A 160 -2.58 28.51 4.56
C MET A 160 -1.46 29.30 3.87
N LEU A 161 -1.47 30.64 3.97
CA LEU A 161 -0.40 31.48 3.42
C LEU A 161 0.95 31.19 4.09
N GLY A 162 0.95 30.92 5.40
CA GLY A 162 2.14 30.54 6.17
C GLY A 162 2.75 29.22 5.71
N ILE A 163 1.95 28.20 5.39
CA ILE A 163 2.41 26.92 4.83
C ILE A 163 3.20 27.13 3.53
N TYR A 164 2.72 28.03 2.66
CA TYR A 164 3.40 28.37 1.41
C TYR A 164 4.58 29.33 1.57
N GLY A 165 4.83 29.84 2.78
CA GLY A 165 5.87 30.83 3.07
C GLY A 165 5.59 32.20 2.45
N LEU A 166 4.31 32.55 2.26
CA LEU A 166 3.89 33.84 1.71
C LEU A 166 3.76 34.94 2.78
N VAL A 167 3.69 34.55 4.05
CA VAL A 167 3.68 35.47 5.20
C VAL A 167 4.68 35.02 6.25
N GLU A 168 5.23 35.97 7.01
CA GLU A 168 6.10 35.66 8.14
C GLU A 168 5.33 34.85 9.18
N SER A 169 5.92 33.73 9.59
CA SER A 169 5.38 32.88 10.65
C SER A 169 6.39 32.75 11.77
N ALA A 170 5.92 32.49 12.99
CA ALA A 170 6.81 32.32 14.13
C ALA A 170 7.79 31.15 13.86
N PRO A 171 9.11 31.34 14.04
CA PRO A 171 10.06 30.24 14.02
C PRO A 171 9.66 29.30 15.16
N ASP A 172 9.39 28.04 14.83
CA ASP A 172 8.88 26.99 15.74
C ASP A 172 7.38 27.06 16.10
N ALA A 173 6.55 27.66 15.23
CA ALA A 173 5.10 27.48 15.33
C ALA A 173 4.75 25.98 15.38
N GLY A 174 3.96 25.59 16.40
CA GLY A 174 3.39 24.26 16.48
C GLY A 174 2.35 24.04 15.37
N LEU A 175 1.77 22.84 15.32
CA LEU A 175 0.63 22.60 14.43
C LEU A 175 -0.55 23.48 14.85
N GLU A 176 -1.14 24.17 13.88
CA GLU A 176 -2.34 24.99 14.03
C GLU A 176 -3.45 24.45 13.14
N THR A 177 -4.70 24.58 13.59
CA THR A 177 -5.86 24.19 12.79
C THR A 177 -5.99 25.11 11.58
N ILE A 178 -6.03 24.49 10.41
CA ILE A 178 -6.16 25.16 9.12
C ILE A 178 -7.62 25.18 8.68
N TYR A 179 -8.33 24.09 8.87
CA TYR A 179 -9.78 24.01 8.70
C TYR A 179 -10.37 22.85 9.49
N THR A 180 -11.68 22.92 9.73
CA THR A 180 -12.50 21.83 10.24
C THR A 180 -13.67 21.55 9.29
N ASP A 181 -14.30 20.39 9.47
CA ASP A 181 -15.56 20.01 8.79
C ASP A 181 -15.50 20.18 7.26
N PHE A 182 -14.39 19.74 6.65
CA PHE A 182 -14.21 19.80 5.20
C PHE A 182 -15.13 18.80 4.50
N VAL A 183 -15.84 19.28 3.48
CA VAL A 183 -16.71 18.48 2.62
C VAL A 183 -16.57 18.96 1.18
N ALA A 184 -16.42 18.03 0.25
CA ALA A 184 -16.59 18.22 -1.18
C ALA A 184 -17.61 17.18 -1.69
N GLU A 185 -18.71 17.59 -2.32
CA GLU A 185 -19.83 16.70 -2.66
C GLU A 185 -19.54 15.68 -3.79
N GLY A 186 -18.44 15.84 -4.52
CA GLY A 186 -18.12 15.05 -5.71
C GLY A 186 -18.71 15.65 -6.98
N GLY A 187 -18.84 14.87 -8.05
CA GLY A 187 -19.22 15.37 -9.36
C GLY A 187 -19.28 14.33 -10.47
N SER A 188 -19.31 14.83 -11.70
CA SER A 188 -19.30 14.03 -12.93
C SER A 188 -18.32 14.60 -13.94
N LEU A 189 -17.80 13.72 -14.79
CA LEU A 189 -16.99 14.05 -15.94
C LEU A 189 -17.54 13.27 -17.13
N ASP A 190 -17.91 13.97 -18.19
CA ASP A 190 -18.34 13.38 -19.45
C ASP A 190 -17.34 13.74 -20.54
N ALA A 191 -16.81 12.73 -21.21
CA ALA A 191 -15.91 12.88 -22.35
C ALA A 191 -16.32 11.89 -23.46
N GLU A 192 -15.80 12.09 -24.68
CA GLU A 192 -16.21 11.31 -25.86
C GLU A 192 -16.15 9.78 -25.65
N ASP A 193 -15.12 9.30 -24.97
CA ASP A 193 -14.85 7.86 -24.80
C ASP A 193 -15.06 7.36 -23.35
N VAL A 194 -15.36 8.26 -22.40
CA VAL A 194 -15.45 7.91 -20.98
C VAL A 194 -16.34 8.88 -20.20
N ASN A 195 -17.24 8.34 -19.40
CA ASN A 195 -18.07 9.09 -18.45
C ASN A 195 -17.78 8.57 -17.05
N CYS A 196 -17.52 9.47 -16.11
CA CYS A 196 -17.18 9.15 -14.73
C CYS A 196 -18.12 9.88 -13.76
N THR A 197 -18.59 9.17 -12.74
CA THR A 197 -19.13 9.75 -11.51
C THR A 197 -18.05 9.67 -10.43
N ILE A 198 -17.84 10.77 -9.72
CA ILE A 198 -16.83 10.92 -8.67
C ILE A 198 -17.58 11.24 -7.38
N GLY A 199 -17.35 10.43 -6.34
CA GLY A 199 -17.95 10.59 -5.03
C GLY A 199 -17.37 11.77 -4.25
N GLY A 200 -18.01 12.09 -3.12
CA GLY A 200 -17.56 13.16 -2.25
C GLY A 200 -16.30 12.83 -1.47
N VAL A 201 -15.66 13.86 -0.92
CA VAL A 201 -14.54 13.78 0.01
C VAL A 201 -14.91 14.48 1.30
N SER A 202 -14.60 13.90 2.45
CA SER A 202 -14.78 14.60 3.73
C SER A 202 -13.63 14.35 4.71
N GLY A 203 -13.39 15.33 5.58
CA GLY A 203 -12.38 15.26 6.63
C GLY A 203 -12.72 16.20 7.78
N ALA A 204 -12.58 15.74 9.02
CA ALA A 204 -13.03 16.51 10.19
C ALA A 204 -12.08 17.68 10.55
N GLU A 205 -10.77 17.50 10.40
CA GLU A 205 -9.78 18.51 10.79
C GLU A 205 -8.48 18.31 10.01
N PHE A 206 -7.89 19.44 9.58
CA PHE A 206 -6.53 19.49 9.06
C PHE A 206 -5.73 20.52 9.87
N LYS A 207 -4.57 20.10 10.36
CA LYS A 207 -3.60 20.98 11.02
C LYS A 207 -2.30 20.97 10.26
N ALA A 208 -1.65 22.11 10.27
CA ALA A 208 -0.35 22.26 9.67
C ALA A 208 0.49 23.28 10.42
N ARG A 209 1.79 23.26 10.15
CA ARG A 209 2.69 24.36 10.46
C ARG A 209 3.45 24.76 9.20
N PRO A 210 3.98 25.98 9.15
CA PRO A 210 4.92 26.38 8.11
C PRO A 210 6.08 25.38 7.97
N LEU A 211 6.46 25.11 6.73
CA LEU A 211 7.65 24.33 6.42
C LEU A 211 8.91 25.16 6.74
N LYS A 212 9.96 24.48 7.19
CA LYS A 212 11.25 25.13 7.47
C LYS A 212 11.93 25.64 6.21
N THR A 213 11.66 25.02 5.06
CA THR A 213 12.13 25.47 3.75
C THR A 213 10.95 26.07 2.98
N PRO A 214 11.01 27.35 2.61
CA PRO A 214 9.95 28.00 1.84
C PRO A 214 9.68 27.31 0.50
N PHE A 215 8.43 27.31 0.04
CA PHE A 215 8.05 26.64 -1.20
C PHE A 215 8.80 27.17 -2.44
N GLY A 216 9.05 28.48 -2.50
CA GLY A 216 9.85 29.08 -3.58
C GLY A 216 11.28 28.54 -3.65
N GLU A 217 11.88 28.23 -2.50
CA GLU A 217 13.21 27.62 -2.44
C GLU A 217 13.15 26.15 -2.87
N MET A 218 12.17 25.38 -2.40
CA MET A 218 11.97 23.99 -2.85
C MET A 218 11.78 23.90 -4.38
N MET A 219 11.02 24.82 -4.97
CA MET A 219 10.85 24.90 -6.42
C MET A 219 12.14 25.23 -7.17
N SER A 220 13.00 26.08 -6.57
CA SER A 220 14.31 26.40 -7.14
C SER A 220 15.25 25.19 -7.07
N LEU A 221 15.18 24.41 -5.99
CA LEU A 221 15.93 23.17 -5.81
C LEU A 221 15.50 22.11 -6.83
N ALA A 222 14.19 21.92 -7.02
CA ALA A 222 13.64 21.00 -8.00
C ALA A 222 14.07 21.36 -9.43
N GLN A 223 14.07 22.64 -9.80
CA GLN A 223 14.58 23.09 -11.10
C GLN A 223 16.07 22.81 -11.29
N ALA A 224 16.87 23.01 -10.25
CA ALA A 224 18.30 22.70 -10.30
C ALA A 224 18.56 21.20 -10.51
N MET A 225 17.73 20.33 -9.93
CA MET A 225 17.79 18.87 -10.13
C MET A 225 17.32 18.43 -11.52
N GLU A 226 16.33 19.10 -12.11
CA GLU A 226 15.89 18.79 -13.48
C GLU A 226 16.97 19.12 -14.53
N ASP A 227 17.76 20.19 -14.28
CA ASP A 227 18.83 20.61 -15.18
C ASP A 227 20.05 19.66 -15.15
N ASP A 228 20.26 18.91 -14.06
CA ASP A 228 21.37 17.96 -13.88
C ASP A 228 20.94 16.68 -13.12
N ALA A 229 20.00 15.93 -13.72
CA ALA A 229 19.35 14.79 -13.08
C ALA A 229 20.27 13.57 -12.82
N ASP A 230 21.43 13.50 -13.49
CA ASP A 230 22.33 12.36 -13.42
C ASP A 230 23.46 12.54 -12.38
N ASP A 231 23.69 13.75 -11.85
CA ASP A 231 24.75 14.06 -10.87
C ASP A 231 24.29 15.13 -9.86
N ILE A 232 23.45 14.73 -8.91
CA ILE A 232 22.95 15.62 -7.85
C ILE A 232 24.08 15.89 -6.85
N ASP A 233 24.39 17.18 -6.63
CA ASP A 233 25.38 17.61 -5.64
C ASP A 233 25.08 16.99 -4.24
N PRO A 234 26.07 16.37 -3.56
CA PRO A 234 25.92 15.80 -2.21
C PRO A 234 25.32 16.75 -1.17
N ALA A 235 25.55 18.05 -1.29
CA ALA A 235 24.98 19.06 -0.40
C ALA A 235 23.49 19.31 -0.69
N VAL A 236 23.11 19.27 -1.97
CA VAL A 236 21.70 19.33 -2.40
C VAL A 236 20.94 18.11 -1.89
N MET A 237 21.55 16.92 -1.96
CA MET A 237 20.96 15.70 -1.42
C MET A 237 20.72 15.79 0.09
N ALA A 238 21.71 16.30 0.85
CA ALA A 238 21.57 16.53 2.29
C ALA A 238 20.42 17.49 2.61
N GLN A 239 20.29 18.59 1.84
CA GLN A 239 19.18 19.54 2.00
C GLN A 239 17.83 18.88 1.72
N LEU A 240 17.73 18.09 0.65
CA LEU A 240 16.51 17.38 0.27
C LEU A 240 16.04 16.40 1.37
N MET A 241 16.97 15.66 1.98
CA MET A 241 16.65 14.77 3.11
C MET A 241 16.06 15.52 4.30
N ARG A 242 16.62 16.69 4.64
CA ARG A 242 16.09 17.54 5.72
C ARG A 242 14.70 18.10 5.39
N ILE A 243 14.45 18.45 4.13
CA ILE A 243 13.13 18.90 3.65
C ILE A 243 12.11 17.78 3.80
N TYR A 244 12.41 16.56 3.34
CA TYR A 244 11.51 15.42 3.49
C TYR A 244 11.20 15.12 4.96
N ALA A 245 12.23 15.12 5.83
CA ALA A 245 12.04 14.93 7.26
C ALA A 245 11.12 15.99 7.88
N ASP A 246 11.20 17.24 7.42
CA ASP A 246 10.33 18.32 7.91
C ASP A 246 8.88 18.10 7.46
N ILE A 247 8.65 17.77 6.19
CA ILE A 247 7.32 17.51 5.61
C ILE A 247 6.58 16.41 6.38
N PHE A 248 7.25 15.31 6.74
CA PHE A 248 6.63 14.21 7.50
C PHE A 248 6.22 14.58 8.95
N THR A 249 6.55 15.78 9.41
CA THR A 249 6.22 16.29 10.75
C THR A 249 5.46 17.62 10.72
N ALA A 250 5.09 18.10 9.53
CA ALA A 250 4.49 19.42 9.34
C ALA A 250 2.96 19.40 9.28
N PHE A 251 2.35 18.20 9.26
CA PHE A 251 0.92 18.03 9.04
C PHE A 251 0.30 17.01 10.01
N GLU A 252 -0.97 17.23 10.33
CA GLU A 252 -1.85 16.29 11.03
C GLU A 252 -3.22 16.35 10.37
N THR A 253 -3.86 15.20 10.18
CA THR A 253 -5.24 15.14 9.67
C THR A 253 -6.03 14.11 10.44
N SER A 254 -7.33 14.35 10.59
CA SER A 254 -8.27 13.31 11.00
C SER A 254 -8.49 12.29 9.88
N GLU A 255 -9.41 11.35 10.09
CA GLU A 255 -9.82 10.45 9.02
C GLU A 255 -10.36 11.24 7.82
N VAL A 256 -9.94 10.85 6.63
CA VAL A 256 -10.41 11.38 5.35
C VAL A 256 -11.09 10.26 4.58
N THR A 257 -12.33 10.48 4.15
CA THR A 257 -13.09 9.53 3.34
C THR A 257 -13.28 10.05 1.92
N PHE A 258 -13.37 9.13 0.97
CA PHE A 258 -13.73 9.37 -0.41
C PHE A 258 -14.81 8.35 -0.81
N ASP A 259 -15.95 8.83 -1.32
CA ASP A 259 -17.13 8.01 -1.58
C ASP A 259 -17.06 7.22 -2.90
N GLY A 260 -15.87 7.15 -3.51
CA GLY A 260 -15.59 6.28 -4.64
C GLY A 260 -15.68 6.95 -6.00
N MET A 261 -15.51 6.17 -7.04
CA MET A 261 -15.54 6.61 -8.43
C MET A 261 -16.03 5.48 -9.31
N ALA A 262 -16.88 5.79 -10.28
CA ALA A 262 -17.35 4.84 -11.28
C ALA A 262 -17.25 5.47 -12.67
N CYS A 263 -16.48 4.84 -13.55
CA CYS A 263 -16.31 5.25 -14.94
C CYS A 263 -16.84 4.18 -15.88
N ALA A 264 -17.51 4.59 -16.94
CA ALA A 264 -17.94 3.76 -18.05
C ALA A 264 -17.38 4.32 -19.36
N GLY A 265 -16.84 3.45 -20.22
CA GLY A 265 -16.28 3.81 -21.51
C GLY A 265 -16.19 2.61 -22.43
N GLU A 266 -15.34 2.69 -23.44
CA GLU A 266 -15.08 1.59 -24.38
C GLU A 266 -13.60 1.21 -24.38
N ASP A 267 -13.30 -0.07 -24.61
CA ASP A 267 -11.94 -0.54 -24.82
C ASP A 267 -11.45 -0.31 -26.27
N SER A 268 -10.22 -0.73 -26.57
CA SER A 268 -9.64 -0.59 -27.92
C SER A 268 -10.41 -1.32 -29.03
N GLN A 269 -11.31 -2.24 -28.68
CA GLN A 269 -12.14 -3.01 -29.61
C GLN A 269 -13.59 -2.49 -29.65
N GLY A 270 -13.91 -1.40 -28.94
CA GLY A 270 -15.26 -0.85 -28.84
C GLY A 270 -16.18 -1.63 -27.89
N ARG A 271 -15.61 -2.45 -26.99
CA ARG A 271 -16.38 -3.20 -25.99
C ARG A 271 -16.63 -2.32 -24.77
N PRO A 272 -17.86 -2.28 -24.22
CA PRO A 272 -18.13 -1.54 -22.99
C PRO A 272 -17.22 -1.98 -21.85
N MET A 273 -16.59 -1.00 -21.20
CA MET A 273 -15.69 -1.17 -20.08
C MET A 273 -16.17 -0.33 -18.90
N ARG A 274 -16.11 -0.91 -17.69
CA ARG A 274 -16.44 -0.26 -16.43
C ARG A 274 -15.25 -0.32 -15.49
N PHE A 275 -14.93 0.81 -14.87
CA PHE A 275 -13.94 0.96 -13.81
C PHE A 275 -14.65 1.47 -12.57
N GLU A 276 -14.46 0.83 -11.41
CA GLU A 276 -15.08 1.24 -10.15
C GLU A 276 -14.11 1.15 -8.97
N ILE A 277 -14.28 2.10 -8.07
CA ILE A 277 -13.80 2.08 -6.68
C ILE A 277 -15.01 2.48 -5.85
N ALA A 278 -15.49 1.61 -4.95
CA ALA A 278 -16.66 1.91 -4.12
C ALA A 278 -16.38 2.96 -3.03
N GLY A 279 -15.12 3.13 -2.63
CA GLY A 279 -14.71 4.18 -1.70
C GLY A 279 -13.29 4.01 -1.22
N MET A 280 -12.73 5.05 -0.62
CA MET A 280 -11.42 5.02 0.04
C MET A 280 -11.52 5.67 1.43
N ALA A 281 -10.73 5.18 2.37
CA ALA A 281 -10.58 5.79 3.68
C ALA A 281 -9.10 5.87 4.03
N MET A 282 -8.65 7.05 4.42
CA MET A 282 -7.34 7.29 4.99
C MET A 282 -7.53 7.59 6.48
N GLY A 283 -6.91 6.79 7.34
CA GLY A 283 -6.93 7.05 8.78
C GLY A 283 -6.26 8.39 9.13
N GLY A 284 -6.39 8.82 10.38
CA GLY A 284 -5.73 10.05 10.83
C GLY A 284 -4.21 9.98 10.72
N MET A 285 -3.59 11.00 10.13
CA MET A 285 -2.14 11.18 10.07
C MET A 285 -1.70 12.05 11.23
N SER A 286 -0.57 11.72 11.83
CA SER A 286 0.09 12.55 12.84
C SER A 286 1.59 12.66 12.53
N PRO A 287 2.31 13.67 13.06
CA PRO A 287 3.75 13.81 12.83
C PRO A 287 4.52 12.50 13.07
N GLY A 288 5.21 12.02 12.04
CA GLY A 288 5.99 10.78 12.10
C GLY A 288 5.20 9.47 11.99
N LEU A 289 3.88 9.50 11.83
CA LEU A 289 3.05 8.31 11.62
C LEU A 289 2.22 8.46 10.33
N TYR A 290 2.52 7.61 9.35
CA TYR A 290 1.73 7.51 8.12
C TYR A 290 0.48 6.67 8.39
N PRO A 291 -0.71 7.13 8.00
CA PRO A 291 -1.97 6.46 8.33
C PRO A 291 -2.17 5.16 7.56
N SER A 292 -3.14 4.36 8.00
CA SER A 292 -3.69 3.29 7.17
C SER A 292 -4.47 3.85 6.00
N ILE A 293 -4.39 3.23 4.83
CA ILE A 293 -5.18 3.56 3.64
C ILE A 293 -5.96 2.32 3.21
N ALA A 294 -7.28 2.44 3.16
CA ALA A 294 -8.19 1.40 2.69
C ALA A 294 -8.85 1.82 1.37
N VAL A 295 -8.89 0.90 0.40
CA VAL A 295 -9.61 1.02 -0.88
C VAL A 295 -10.65 -0.09 -0.92
N ASN A 296 -11.91 0.27 -1.12
CA ASN A 296 -13.04 -0.66 -1.12
C ASN A 296 -13.60 -0.82 -2.53
N GLY A 297 -13.99 -2.04 -2.89
CA GLY A 297 -14.73 -2.38 -4.10
C GLY A 297 -14.06 -1.92 -5.38
N PHE A 298 -12.78 -2.27 -5.57
CA PHE A 298 -12.09 -2.02 -6.84
C PHE A 298 -12.55 -3.05 -7.87
N GLN A 299 -12.93 -2.60 -9.06
CA GLN A 299 -13.25 -3.49 -10.17
C GLN A 299 -12.96 -2.85 -11.53
N ILE A 300 -12.43 -3.65 -12.44
CA ILE A 300 -12.40 -3.39 -13.87
C ILE A 300 -13.15 -4.54 -14.55
N ALA A 301 -14.16 -4.22 -15.35
CA ALA A 301 -14.93 -5.18 -16.11
C ALA A 301 -15.04 -4.74 -17.57
N VAL A 302 -14.73 -5.64 -18.49
CA VAL A 302 -14.93 -5.45 -19.94
C VAL A 302 -15.99 -6.46 -20.37
N GLU A 303 -17.07 -5.96 -20.98
CA GLU A 303 -18.19 -6.79 -21.42
C GLU A 303 -17.72 -7.89 -22.37
N ASP A 304 -18.18 -9.11 -22.11
CA ASP A 304 -17.82 -10.33 -22.84
C ASP A 304 -16.32 -10.68 -22.88
N ASP A 305 -15.47 -10.05 -22.06
CA ASP A 305 -14.03 -10.28 -22.03
C ASP A 305 -13.55 -10.80 -20.67
N GLY A 306 -13.65 -9.97 -19.63
CA GLY A 306 -13.15 -10.34 -18.31
C GLY A 306 -13.36 -9.31 -17.22
N VAL A 307 -13.08 -9.74 -15.99
CA VAL A 307 -13.19 -8.94 -14.77
C VAL A 307 -11.96 -9.14 -13.90
N VAL A 308 -11.48 -8.05 -13.31
CA VAL A 308 -10.46 -8.05 -12.26
C VAL A 308 -10.94 -7.14 -11.14
N GLY A 309 -10.88 -7.60 -9.90
CA GLY A 309 -11.30 -6.77 -8.76
C GLY A 309 -10.91 -7.32 -7.40
N PHE A 310 -11.12 -6.51 -6.37
CA PHE A 310 -11.01 -6.88 -4.97
C PHE A 310 -12.06 -6.15 -4.12
N ASP A 311 -12.51 -6.78 -3.03
CA ASP A 311 -13.51 -6.21 -2.12
C ASP A 311 -12.90 -5.12 -1.24
N ASN A 312 -11.69 -5.35 -0.73
CA ASN A 312 -10.94 -4.39 0.08
C ASN A 312 -9.43 -4.58 -0.12
N LEU A 313 -8.69 -3.49 -0.16
CA LEU A 313 -7.23 -3.44 -0.04
C LEU A 313 -6.89 -2.44 1.06
N THR A 314 -6.14 -2.86 2.07
CA THR A 314 -5.68 -2.01 3.16
C THR A 314 -4.15 -1.99 3.20
N ILE A 315 -3.56 -0.81 3.04
CA ILE A 315 -2.17 -0.53 3.42
C ILE A 315 -2.20 -0.14 4.90
N LYS A 316 -1.48 -0.88 5.74
CA LYS A 316 -1.45 -0.63 7.19
C LYS A 316 -0.54 0.58 7.49
N PRO A 317 -0.66 1.20 8.68
CA PRO A 317 0.13 2.37 9.03
C PRO A 317 1.64 2.13 8.90
N ALA A 318 2.41 3.21 8.79
CA ALA A 318 3.87 3.15 8.84
C ALA A 318 4.42 4.11 9.89
N ASP A 319 5.35 3.63 10.70
CA ASP A 319 6.11 4.48 11.61
C ASP A 319 7.33 5.06 10.87
N LEU A 320 7.35 6.38 10.74
CA LEU A 320 8.39 7.15 10.07
C LEU A 320 9.44 7.68 11.04
N THR A 321 9.29 7.46 12.35
CA THR A 321 10.16 8.04 13.39
C THR A 321 11.62 7.69 13.17
N GLY A 322 11.92 6.41 12.90
CA GLY A 322 13.28 5.94 12.61
C GLY A 322 13.85 6.58 11.33
N MET A 323 13.05 6.62 10.26
CA MET A 323 13.43 7.25 9.00
C MET A 323 13.69 8.74 9.13
N ILE A 324 12.81 9.47 9.82
CA ILE A 324 12.97 10.90 10.09
C ILE A 324 14.25 11.14 10.88
N ALA A 325 14.55 10.33 11.91
CA ALA A 325 15.78 10.44 12.66
C ALA A 325 17.02 10.21 11.77
N THR A 326 17.00 9.20 10.88
CA THR A 326 18.08 8.96 9.91
C THR A 326 18.27 10.14 8.96
N LEU A 327 17.19 10.65 8.37
CA LEU A 327 17.22 11.82 7.47
C LEU A 327 17.75 13.08 8.18
N GLN A 328 17.36 13.31 9.43
CA GLN A 328 17.83 14.45 10.23
C GLN A 328 19.32 14.33 10.60
N SER A 329 19.82 13.10 10.76
CA SER A 329 21.22 12.81 11.07
C SER A 329 22.16 12.92 9.87
N ALA A 330 21.62 13.11 8.66
CA ALA A 330 22.41 13.23 7.45
C ALA A 330 23.49 14.32 7.58
N PRO A 331 24.74 14.03 7.19
CA PRO A 331 25.82 15.01 7.15
C PRO A 331 25.53 16.07 6.09
N ASP A 332 26.27 17.18 6.12
CA ASP A 332 26.10 18.27 5.15
C ASP A 332 26.44 17.87 3.70
N ASN A 333 27.16 16.76 3.50
CA ASN A 333 27.42 16.16 2.20
C ASN A 333 27.05 14.68 2.29
N VAL A 334 25.98 14.28 1.60
CA VAL A 334 25.54 12.89 1.53
C VAL A 334 26.13 12.24 0.30
N ASP A 335 27.01 11.26 0.52
CA ASP A 335 27.61 10.44 -0.53
C ASP A 335 27.01 9.02 -0.55
N GLU A 336 27.40 8.23 -1.55
CA GLU A 336 26.96 6.84 -1.71
C GLU A 336 27.35 5.98 -0.50
N ALA A 337 28.51 6.22 0.10
CA ALA A 337 28.96 5.48 1.28
C ALA A 337 28.05 5.71 2.50
N TRP A 338 27.59 6.95 2.71
CA TRP A 338 26.61 7.25 3.75
C TRP A 338 25.26 6.60 3.45
N LEU A 339 24.79 6.64 2.19
CA LEU A 339 23.54 6.01 1.77
C LEU A 339 23.58 4.50 2.00
N GLU A 340 24.65 3.82 1.60
CA GLU A 340 24.85 2.39 1.83
C GLU A 340 24.85 2.06 3.34
N ALA A 341 25.57 2.86 4.14
CA ALA A 341 25.64 2.65 5.58
C ALA A 341 24.31 2.88 6.32
N ASN A 342 23.40 3.68 5.75
CA ASN A 342 22.14 4.07 6.37
C ASN A 342 20.89 3.58 5.62
N ALA A 343 21.04 2.76 4.58
CA ALA A 343 19.96 2.36 3.69
C ALA A 343 18.75 1.79 4.43
N ARG A 344 18.96 0.97 5.46
CA ARG A 344 17.88 0.41 6.29
C ARG A 344 17.17 1.44 7.15
N GLY A 345 17.89 2.46 7.61
CA GLY A 345 17.30 3.59 8.33
C GLY A 345 16.40 4.44 7.44
N LEU A 346 16.59 4.43 6.12
CA LEU A 346 15.75 5.15 5.17
C LEU A 346 14.44 4.43 4.80
N ILE A 347 14.22 3.22 5.33
CA ILE A 347 13.01 2.44 5.10
C ILE A 347 12.01 2.69 6.25
N PRO A 348 10.79 3.18 5.97
CA PRO A 348 9.71 3.24 6.95
C PRO A 348 9.43 1.91 7.63
N ALA A 349 9.09 1.93 8.92
CA ALA A 349 8.59 0.75 9.61
C ALA A 349 7.12 0.50 9.24
N MET A 350 6.91 -0.17 8.11
CA MET A 350 5.58 -0.53 7.59
C MET A 350 4.91 -1.59 8.47
N GLN A 351 3.64 -1.42 8.82
CA GLN A 351 2.90 -2.46 9.57
C GLN A 351 2.34 -3.57 8.67
N GLY A 352 2.45 -3.42 7.34
CA GLY A 352 2.10 -4.43 6.34
C GLY A 352 0.94 -4.02 5.44
N LEU A 353 0.27 -5.00 4.85
CA LEU A 353 -0.84 -4.81 3.91
C LEU A 353 -1.81 -5.98 3.97
N SER A 354 -3.05 -5.78 3.58
CA SER A 354 -4.04 -6.85 3.44
C SER A 354 -4.99 -6.60 2.28
N PHE A 355 -5.58 -7.65 1.73
CA PHE A 355 -6.68 -7.53 0.79
C PHE A 355 -7.69 -8.65 0.97
N THR A 356 -8.93 -8.44 0.54
CA THR A 356 -10.00 -9.46 0.53
C THR A 356 -10.70 -9.52 -0.82
N GLY A 357 -11.21 -10.71 -1.15
CA GLY A 357 -12.07 -10.91 -2.31
C GLY A 357 -11.38 -10.63 -3.66
N LEU A 358 -10.09 -10.92 -3.80
CA LEU A 358 -9.43 -10.83 -5.11
C LEU A 358 -10.08 -11.83 -6.06
N ALA A 359 -10.57 -11.33 -7.19
CA ALA A 359 -11.15 -12.13 -8.26
C ALA A 359 -10.55 -11.72 -9.60
N ILE A 360 -10.06 -12.70 -10.35
CA ILE A 360 -9.50 -12.55 -11.69
C ILE A 360 -10.21 -13.55 -12.59
N ASP A 361 -10.83 -13.07 -13.66
CA ASP A 361 -11.39 -13.89 -14.73
C ASP A 361 -11.16 -13.16 -16.06
N ILE A 362 -10.05 -13.48 -16.75
CA ILE A 362 -9.63 -12.84 -18.01
C ILE A 362 -9.29 -13.88 -19.08
N PRO A 363 -9.34 -13.54 -20.39
CA PRO A 363 -8.85 -14.43 -21.43
C PRO A 363 -7.36 -14.70 -21.29
N ASP A 364 -6.93 -15.92 -21.63
CA ASP A 364 -5.52 -16.27 -21.70
C ASP A 364 -4.90 -15.68 -22.98
N PRO A 365 -3.81 -14.89 -22.89
CA PRO A 365 -3.18 -14.31 -24.08
C PRO A 365 -2.43 -15.35 -24.94
N ASP A 366 -2.06 -16.48 -24.38
CA ASP A 366 -1.23 -17.51 -25.01
C ASP A 366 -2.04 -18.69 -25.55
N VAL A 367 -3.25 -18.91 -25.03
CA VAL A 367 -4.12 -20.04 -25.40
C VAL A 367 -5.50 -19.56 -25.83
N GLU A 368 -5.84 -19.81 -27.11
CA GLU A 368 -7.15 -19.47 -27.68
C GLU A 368 -8.28 -20.18 -26.92
N ASP A 369 -9.37 -19.45 -26.65
CA ASP A 369 -10.54 -19.89 -25.88
C ASP A 369 -10.28 -20.31 -24.41
N ALA A 370 -9.06 -20.16 -23.89
CA ALA A 370 -8.76 -20.39 -22.48
C ALA A 370 -8.95 -19.14 -21.62
N ARG A 371 -9.14 -19.34 -20.31
CA ARG A 371 -9.34 -18.26 -19.33
C ARG A 371 -8.46 -18.47 -18.12
N ILE A 372 -7.87 -17.38 -17.65
CA ILE A 372 -7.14 -17.32 -16.39
C ILE A 372 -8.15 -16.97 -15.30
N LYS A 373 -8.42 -17.93 -14.41
CA LYS A 373 -9.33 -17.78 -13.27
C LYS A 373 -8.60 -17.98 -11.96
N ALA A 374 -8.61 -16.97 -11.09
CA ALA A 374 -8.04 -17.05 -9.76
C ALA A 374 -8.90 -16.27 -8.76
N ASP A 375 -9.15 -16.89 -7.60
CA ASP A 375 -9.81 -16.25 -6.48
C ASP A 375 -8.95 -16.37 -5.22
N ILE A 376 -8.82 -15.27 -4.47
CA ILE A 376 -8.23 -15.27 -3.14
C ILE A 376 -9.21 -14.59 -2.19
N GLY A 377 -9.74 -15.33 -1.21
CA GLY A 377 -10.70 -14.79 -0.25
C GLY A 377 -10.08 -13.73 0.67
N GLY A 378 -8.84 -13.93 1.11
CA GLY A 378 -8.12 -12.92 1.86
C GLY A 378 -6.62 -13.18 1.96
N PHE A 379 -5.84 -12.11 2.00
CA PHE A 379 -4.41 -12.10 2.26
C PHE A 379 -4.12 -11.04 3.33
N ASP A 380 -3.27 -11.36 4.29
CA ASP A 380 -2.81 -10.43 5.31
C ASP A 380 -1.30 -10.59 5.52
N LEU A 381 -0.59 -9.48 5.48
CA LEU A 381 0.77 -9.33 5.95
C LEU A 381 0.75 -8.32 7.11
N SER A 382 1.17 -8.75 8.28
CA SER A 382 1.37 -7.94 9.48
C SER A 382 2.85 -7.97 9.86
N LEU A 383 3.42 -6.79 10.07
CA LEU A 383 4.82 -6.58 10.44
C LEU A 383 4.87 -5.73 11.69
N GLY A 384 5.78 -6.05 12.61
CA GLY A 384 5.95 -5.33 13.87
C GLY A 384 7.36 -5.42 14.42
N ASN A 385 7.60 -4.69 15.50
CA ASN A 385 8.84 -4.69 16.28
C ASN A 385 10.10 -4.57 15.40
N TYR A 386 10.35 -3.40 14.82
CA TYR A 386 11.49 -3.24 13.93
C TYR A 386 12.81 -3.17 14.71
N PHE A 387 13.80 -3.96 14.29
CA PHE A 387 15.20 -3.89 14.74
C PHE A 387 16.10 -3.61 13.55
N GLN A 388 16.83 -2.48 13.58
CA GLN A 388 17.69 -2.02 12.49
C GLN A 388 17.00 -1.99 11.11
N GLY A 389 15.73 -1.58 11.07
CA GLY A 389 14.94 -1.50 9.83
C GLY A 389 14.37 -2.84 9.34
N ILE A 390 14.56 -3.94 10.08
CA ILE A 390 14.00 -5.26 9.77
C ILE A 390 12.89 -5.58 10.76
N PRO A 391 11.69 -5.99 10.32
CA PRO A 391 10.62 -6.41 11.22
C PRO A 391 11.03 -7.69 11.96
N THR A 392 10.88 -7.70 13.29
CA THR A 392 11.15 -8.88 14.12
C THR A 392 9.89 -9.63 14.53
N ASP A 393 8.71 -9.07 14.28
CA ASP A 393 7.42 -9.75 14.35
C ASP A 393 6.81 -9.82 12.95
N LEU A 394 6.53 -11.03 12.48
CA LEU A 394 5.99 -11.34 11.16
C LEU A 394 4.75 -12.23 11.31
N ASP A 395 3.66 -11.85 10.66
CA ASP A 395 2.51 -12.71 10.41
C ASP A 395 2.07 -12.53 8.96
N ILE A 396 2.15 -13.58 8.17
CA ILE A 396 1.66 -13.60 6.79
C ILE A 396 0.66 -14.74 6.64
N SER A 397 -0.49 -14.46 6.05
CA SER A 397 -1.52 -15.47 5.82
C SER A 397 -2.28 -15.22 4.53
N ALA A 398 -2.79 -16.31 3.97
CA ALA A 398 -3.74 -16.28 2.87
C ALA A 398 -4.80 -17.36 3.08
N THR A 399 -6.05 -17.06 2.70
CA THR A 399 -7.19 -17.95 2.87
C THR A 399 -8.03 -18.02 1.60
N ASN A 400 -8.67 -19.16 1.39
CA ASN A 400 -9.53 -19.42 0.25
C ASN A 400 -8.85 -19.10 -1.09
N ILE A 401 -7.60 -19.55 -1.26
CA ILE A 401 -6.91 -19.54 -2.54
C ILE A 401 -7.56 -20.63 -3.38
N ARG A 402 -8.41 -20.22 -4.33
CA ARG A 402 -9.09 -21.13 -5.24
C ARG A 402 -8.50 -21.03 -6.63
N ALA A 403 -8.12 -22.18 -7.17
CA ALA A 403 -7.65 -22.32 -8.54
C ALA A 403 -8.20 -23.61 -9.14
N ILE A 404 -8.66 -23.52 -10.39
CA ILE A 404 -9.05 -24.69 -11.19
C ILE A 404 -7.77 -25.28 -11.78
N LEU A 405 -7.63 -26.61 -11.68
CA LEU A 405 -6.50 -27.30 -12.30
C LEU A 405 -6.69 -27.31 -13.84
N PRO A 406 -5.76 -26.74 -14.62
CA PRO A 406 -5.93 -26.59 -16.07
C PRO A 406 -6.01 -27.96 -16.76
N GLU A 407 -6.89 -28.13 -17.76
CA GLU A 407 -7.08 -29.42 -18.45
C GLU A 407 -5.82 -29.88 -19.20
N ASP A 408 -5.06 -28.93 -19.74
CA ASP A 408 -3.73 -29.11 -20.32
C ASP A 408 -2.68 -28.60 -19.33
N GLY A 409 -1.71 -29.44 -18.96
CA GLY A 409 -0.67 -29.06 -18.01
C GLY A 409 0.37 -30.17 -17.79
N ASP A 410 1.37 -29.89 -16.96
CA ASP A 410 2.41 -30.86 -16.63
C ASP A 410 1.81 -32.12 -15.97
N GLU A 411 2.53 -33.25 -16.06
CA GLU A 411 2.11 -34.57 -15.57
C GLU A 411 1.61 -34.55 -14.10
N SER A 412 2.09 -33.60 -13.29
CA SER A 412 1.66 -33.39 -11.91
C SER A 412 0.19 -32.98 -11.79
N PHE A 413 -0.31 -32.12 -12.67
CA PHE A 413 -1.72 -31.71 -12.67
C PHE A 413 -2.63 -32.80 -13.22
N GLU A 414 -2.16 -33.57 -14.22
CA GLU A 414 -2.85 -34.77 -14.69
C GLU A 414 -3.00 -35.80 -13.57
N GLN A 415 -1.95 -36.03 -12.79
CA GLN A 415 -2.00 -36.92 -11.63
C GLN A 415 -2.99 -36.43 -10.58
N LEU A 416 -3.00 -35.13 -10.25
CA LEU A 416 -3.97 -34.56 -9.30
C LEU A 416 -5.42 -34.71 -9.80
N ARG A 417 -5.67 -34.50 -11.10
CA ARG A 417 -6.99 -34.74 -11.70
C ARG A 417 -7.38 -36.21 -11.69
N ALA A 418 -6.44 -37.11 -11.97
CA ALA A 418 -6.67 -38.56 -11.88
C ALA A 418 -7.03 -39.00 -10.46
N LEU A 419 -6.52 -38.28 -9.44
CA LEU A 419 -6.88 -38.44 -8.02
C LEU A 419 -8.24 -37.82 -7.66
N GLY A 420 -8.96 -37.23 -8.61
CA GLY A 420 -10.25 -36.58 -8.40
C GLY A 420 -10.16 -35.14 -7.86
N VAL A 421 -8.96 -34.57 -7.80
CA VAL A 421 -8.75 -33.16 -7.42
C VAL A 421 -8.89 -32.32 -8.69
N THR A 422 -10.01 -31.60 -8.81
CA THR A 422 -10.28 -30.70 -9.95
C THR A 422 -10.13 -29.23 -9.60
N GLU A 423 -10.19 -28.92 -8.30
CA GLU A 423 -10.06 -27.59 -7.72
C GLU A 423 -9.18 -27.68 -6.48
N ILE A 424 -8.32 -26.69 -6.28
CA ILE A 424 -7.57 -26.51 -5.05
C ILE A 424 -8.24 -25.38 -4.27
N ASN A 425 -8.52 -25.59 -2.99
CA ASN A 425 -8.98 -24.54 -2.08
C ASN A 425 -8.10 -24.58 -0.82
N ALA A 426 -7.05 -23.78 -0.88
CA ALA A 426 -5.98 -23.78 0.08
C ALA A 426 -5.88 -22.46 0.85
N GLY A 427 -5.17 -22.51 1.96
CA GLY A 427 -4.71 -21.35 2.71
C GLY A 427 -3.38 -21.67 3.38
N PHE A 428 -2.62 -20.64 3.71
CA PHE A 428 -1.39 -20.78 4.47
C PHE A 428 -1.28 -19.70 5.53
N ARG A 429 -0.45 -19.95 6.53
CA ARG A 429 -0.02 -18.93 7.50
C ARG A 429 1.42 -19.17 7.93
N LEU A 430 2.21 -18.12 8.04
CA LEU A 430 3.52 -18.13 8.68
C LEU A 430 3.55 -16.97 9.69
N SER A 431 3.77 -17.30 10.95
CA SER A 431 3.82 -16.38 12.06
C SER A 431 5.08 -16.66 12.88
N ALA A 432 5.96 -15.67 13.01
CA ALA A 432 7.23 -15.79 13.70
C ALA A 432 7.57 -14.49 14.43
N ILE A 433 8.19 -14.59 15.60
CA ILE A 433 8.68 -13.44 16.37
C ILE A 433 10.09 -13.71 16.88
N TRP A 434 10.97 -12.72 16.75
CA TRP A 434 12.29 -12.73 17.38
C TRP A 434 12.27 -11.89 18.67
N ASP A 435 12.85 -12.46 19.71
CA ASP A 435 12.96 -11.88 21.04
C ASP A 435 14.44 -11.61 21.37
N GLU A 436 14.78 -10.33 21.58
CA GLU A 436 16.15 -9.89 21.85
C GLU A 436 16.67 -10.37 23.21
N GLU A 437 15.83 -10.37 24.25
CA GLU A 437 16.21 -10.70 25.62
C GLU A 437 16.63 -12.17 25.74
N THR A 438 15.89 -13.05 25.06
CA THR A 438 16.10 -14.49 25.09
C THR A 438 16.95 -15.00 23.93
N SER A 439 17.20 -14.17 22.92
CA SER A 439 17.89 -14.55 21.67
C SER A 439 17.25 -15.79 21.02
N THR A 440 15.92 -15.74 20.89
CA THR A 440 15.13 -16.82 20.28
C THR A 440 14.25 -16.32 19.14
N ILE A 441 14.00 -17.19 18.17
CA ILE A 441 12.91 -17.03 17.20
C ILE A 441 11.83 -18.05 17.56
N ASP A 442 10.66 -17.57 17.90
CA ASP A 442 9.47 -18.38 18.10
C ASP A 442 8.65 -18.41 16.81
N ILE A 443 8.63 -19.57 16.15
CA ILE A 443 7.71 -19.88 15.06
C ILE A 443 6.38 -20.24 15.71
N ARG A 444 5.48 -19.26 15.79
CA ARG A 444 4.14 -19.40 16.38
C ARG A 444 3.29 -20.35 15.55
N GLU A 445 3.38 -20.23 14.22
CA GLU A 445 2.67 -21.10 13.29
C GLU A 445 3.34 -21.06 11.91
N ALA A 446 3.53 -22.22 11.28
CA ALA A 446 3.79 -22.36 9.86
C ALA A 446 2.84 -23.45 9.34
N SER A 447 1.77 -23.06 8.64
CA SER A 447 0.69 -23.96 8.25
C SER A 447 0.29 -23.85 6.79
N VAL A 448 -0.13 -24.98 6.24
CA VAL A 448 -0.79 -25.12 4.94
C VAL A 448 -2.06 -25.93 5.17
N ASN A 449 -3.17 -25.41 4.69
CA ASN A 449 -4.49 -25.93 4.98
C ASN A 449 -5.27 -26.04 3.67
N ASP A 450 -5.77 -27.22 3.36
CA ASP A 450 -6.76 -27.42 2.31
C ASP A 450 -8.08 -27.87 2.94
N VAL A 451 -9.20 -27.32 2.45
CA VAL A 451 -10.52 -27.57 3.03
C VAL A 451 -11.00 -29.02 2.86
N ASN A 452 -10.51 -29.73 1.84
CA ASN A 452 -10.94 -31.09 1.48
C ASN A 452 -9.83 -32.14 1.60
N LEU A 453 -8.56 -31.74 1.64
CA LEU A 453 -7.43 -32.67 1.65
C LEU A 453 -6.85 -32.85 3.06
N ALA A 454 -6.07 -31.89 3.54
CA ALA A 454 -5.40 -31.96 4.83
C ALA A 454 -5.00 -30.58 5.35
N SER A 455 -4.79 -30.48 6.67
CA SER A 455 -4.09 -29.37 7.30
C SER A 455 -2.79 -29.86 7.91
N VAL A 456 -1.70 -29.13 7.67
CA VAL A 456 -0.40 -29.36 8.31
C VAL A 456 0.01 -28.05 8.95
N SER A 457 0.36 -28.07 10.23
CA SER A 457 0.85 -26.91 10.97
C SER A 457 2.08 -27.28 11.80
N LEU A 458 3.08 -26.42 11.78
CA LEU A 458 4.30 -26.52 12.56
C LEU A 458 4.41 -25.31 13.50
N ALA A 459 4.84 -25.52 14.74
CA ALA A 459 5.28 -24.46 15.64
C ALA A 459 6.61 -24.87 16.28
N GLY A 460 7.44 -23.92 16.69
CA GLY A 460 8.74 -24.26 17.26
C GLY A 460 9.53 -23.07 17.75
N THR A 461 10.65 -23.35 18.41
CA THR A 461 11.56 -22.34 18.94
C THR A 461 12.97 -22.62 18.45
N ILE A 462 13.61 -21.60 17.90
CA ILE A 462 15.02 -21.59 17.53
C ILE A 462 15.76 -20.74 18.57
N ALA A 463 16.79 -21.32 19.19
CA ALA A 463 17.66 -20.66 20.14
C ALA A 463 18.93 -20.12 19.47
N ASN A 464 19.67 -19.29 20.22
CA ASN A 464 20.88 -18.60 19.76
C ASN A 464 20.66 -17.73 18.52
N ALA A 465 19.44 -17.23 18.33
CA ALA A 465 19.16 -16.23 17.33
C ALA A 465 19.55 -14.86 17.90
N THR A 466 20.81 -14.46 17.73
CA THR A 466 21.33 -13.20 18.30
C THR A 466 21.04 -12.00 17.39
N ALA A 467 21.24 -10.79 17.91
CA ALA A 467 21.09 -9.55 17.14
C ALA A 467 22.00 -9.48 15.89
N ASP A 468 23.10 -10.23 15.86
CA ASP A 468 24.01 -10.31 14.72
C ASP A 468 23.35 -10.92 13.46
N LEU A 469 22.23 -11.64 13.61
CA LEU A 469 21.39 -12.07 12.48
C LEU A 469 20.85 -10.89 11.66
N PHE A 470 20.71 -9.73 12.29
CA PHE A 470 20.23 -8.50 11.67
C PHE A 470 21.38 -7.55 11.33
N SER A 471 22.64 -7.98 11.39
CA SER A 471 23.79 -7.13 11.06
C SER A 471 23.80 -6.71 9.57
N LEU A 472 24.54 -5.65 9.27
CA LEU A 472 24.96 -5.30 7.91
C LEU A 472 26.24 -6.06 7.49
N ASP A 473 26.98 -6.63 8.46
CA ASP A 473 28.15 -7.47 8.20
C ASP A 473 27.72 -8.90 7.89
N GLU A 474 27.79 -9.29 6.62
CA GLU A 474 27.46 -10.64 6.13
C GLU A 474 28.23 -11.74 6.88
N HIS A 475 29.47 -11.49 7.31
CA HIS A 475 30.24 -12.47 8.07
C HIS A 475 29.73 -12.61 9.50
N ALA A 476 29.25 -11.52 10.12
CA ALA A 476 28.60 -11.58 11.42
C ALA A 476 27.27 -12.34 11.32
N THR A 477 26.44 -12.02 10.32
CA THR A 477 25.17 -12.71 10.06
C THR A 477 25.37 -14.19 9.77
N LEU A 478 26.34 -14.54 8.91
CA LEU A 478 26.64 -15.95 8.61
C LEU A 478 27.11 -16.70 9.86
N ARG A 479 27.99 -16.12 10.68
CA ARG A 479 28.41 -16.75 11.94
C ARG A 479 27.23 -16.96 12.89
N ALA A 480 26.41 -15.93 13.12
CA ALA A 480 25.22 -16.04 13.95
C ALA A 480 24.25 -17.12 13.43
N SER A 481 24.07 -17.21 12.11
CA SER A 481 23.20 -18.23 11.49
C SER A 481 23.69 -19.66 11.73
N MET A 482 25.01 -19.88 11.80
CA MET A 482 25.59 -21.20 12.08
C MET A 482 25.49 -21.60 13.56
N GLU A 483 25.32 -20.62 14.45
CA GLU A 483 25.18 -20.84 15.89
C GLU A 483 23.73 -21.10 16.34
N MET A 484 22.77 -20.85 15.46
CA MET A 484 21.35 -21.13 15.69
C MET A 484 21.11 -22.62 15.95
N ALA A 485 20.18 -22.90 16.86
CA ALA A 485 19.85 -24.27 17.25
C ALA A 485 18.34 -24.47 17.41
N VAL A 486 17.80 -25.55 16.87
CA VAL A 486 16.39 -25.91 17.04
C VAL A 486 16.18 -26.49 18.43
N LYS A 487 15.42 -25.78 19.27
CA LYS A 487 15.14 -26.18 20.65
C LYS A 487 13.91 -27.08 20.75
N ALA A 488 12.84 -26.74 20.03
CA ALA A 488 11.60 -27.50 20.02
C ALA A 488 10.85 -27.34 18.69
N LEU A 489 10.13 -28.39 18.28
CA LEU A 489 9.23 -28.43 17.13
C LEU A 489 7.97 -29.20 17.50
N ASN A 490 6.81 -28.69 17.10
CA ASN A 490 5.51 -29.33 17.26
C ASN A 490 4.83 -29.37 15.88
N LEU A 491 4.67 -30.57 15.35
CA LEU A 491 3.95 -30.83 14.11
C LEU A 491 2.54 -31.30 14.44
N ASN A 492 1.55 -30.75 13.75
CA ASN A 492 0.17 -31.18 13.83
C ASN A 492 -0.37 -31.40 12.41
N VAL A 493 -0.97 -32.57 12.18
CA VAL A 493 -1.52 -33.00 10.90
C VAL A 493 -2.98 -33.38 11.10
N ILE A 494 -3.87 -32.79 10.30
CA ILE A 494 -5.30 -33.07 10.30
C ILE A 494 -5.68 -33.63 8.93
N ASP A 495 -6.17 -34.86 8.88
CA ASP A 495 -6.68 -35.47 7.65
C ASP A 495 -8.13 -35.02 7.41
N ARG A 496 -8.38 -34.35 6.27
CA ARG A 496 -9.73 -33.96 5.85
C ARG A 496 -10.29 -34.83 4.72
N GLY A 497 -9.55 -35.83 4.25
CA GLY A 497 -9.96 -36.70 3.15
C GLY A 497 -8.79 -37.15 2.26
N LEU A 498 -7.61 -36.56 2.41
CA LEU A 498 -6.41 -36.93 1.64
C LEU A 498 -6.07 -38.42 1.80
N SER A 499 -6.20 -38.97 3.01
CA SER A 499 -5.90 -40.39 3.24
C SER A 499 -6.86 -41.32 2.49
N ASP A 500 -8.13 -40.91 2.33
CA ASP A 500 -9.13 -41.65 1.57
C ASP A 500 -8.80 -41.65 0.07
N ILE A 501 -8.38 -40.50 -0.47
CA ILE A 501 -7.98 -40.34 -1.88
C ILE A 501 -6.75 -41.21 -2.20
N ILE A 502 -5.69 -41.11 -1.41
CA ILE A 502 -4.44 -41.88 -1.64
C ILE A 502 -4.72 -43.39 -1.60
N ILE A 503 -5.49 -43.87 -0.62
CA ILE A 503 -5.80 -45.29 -0.50
C ILE A 503 -6.68 -45.78 -1.65
N ALA A 504 -7.65 -44.96 -2.10
CA ALA A 504 -8.47 -45.29 -3.25
C ALA A 504 -7.64 -45.44 -4.53
N GLN A 505 -6.70 -44.51 -4.78
CA GLN A 505 -5.81 -44.57 -5.93
C GLN A 505 -4.95 -45.82 -5.93
N VAL A 506 -4.21 -46.05 -4.83
CA VAL A 506 -3.28 -47.17 -4.77
C VAL A 506 -4.03 -48.51 -4.84
N ALA A 507 -5.24 -48.58 -4.27
CA ALA A 507 -6.10 -49.75 -4.42
C ALA A 507 -6.53 -49.96 -5.88
N ALA A 508 -6.86 -48.89 -6.62
CA ALA A 508 -7.20 -48.98 -8.04
C ALA A 508 -6.02 -49.47 -8.89
N GLU A 509 -4.81 -48.95 -8.66
CA GLU A 509 -3.58 -49.39 -9.35
C GLU A 509 -3.25 -50.86 -9.08
N GLN A 510 -3.51 -51.34 -7.85
CA GLN A 510 -3.26 -52.72 -7.45
C GLN A 510 -4.43 -53.67 -7.73
N GLY A 511 -5.55 -53.17 -8.28
CA GLY A 511 -6.77 -53.96 -8.48
C GLY A 511 -7.37 -54.51 -7.18
N ALA A 512 -7.16 -53.81 -6.07
CA ALA A 512 -7.59 -54.18 -4.73
C ALA A 512 -8.76 -53.31 -4.23
N ASP A 513 -9.41 -53.75 -3.14
CA ASP A 513 -10.44 -52.98 -2.45
C ASP A 513 -9.81 -51.97 -1.47
N PRO A 514 -10.14 -50.66 -1.50
CA PRO A 514 -9.59 -49.65 -0.59
C PRO A 514 -9.74 -50.02 0.89
N ALA A 515 -10.87 -50.63 1.28
CA ALA A 515 -11.11 -51.04 2.66
C ALA A 515 -10.18 -52.18 3.10
N ALA A 516 -9.76 -53.05 2.19
CA ALA A 516 -8.79 -54.11 2.45
C ALA A 516 -7.34 -53.58 2.51
N MET A 517 -7.02 -52.54 1.74
CA MET A 517 -5.68 -51.94 1.69
C MET A 517 -5.37 -51.04 2.89
N ARG A 518 -6.37 -50.34 3.44
CA ARG A 518 -6.17 -49.38 4.54
C ARG A 518 -5.47 -49.98 5.78
N PRO A 519 -5.87 -51.14 6.33
CA PRO A 519 -5.17 -51.76 7.44
C PRO A 519 -3.73 -52.18 7.10
N ILE A 520 -3.47 -52.58 5.85
CA ILE A 520 -2.14 -52.97 5.37
C ILE A 520 -1.22 -51.75 5.36
N PHE A 521 -1.67 -50.61 4.81
CA PHE A 521 -0.90 -49.37 4.81
C PHE A 521 -0.69 -48.82 6.21
N ALA A 522 -1.69 -48.87 7.08
CA ALA A 522 -1.53 -48.45 8.48
C ALA A 522 -0.51 -49.32 9.22
N GLY A 523 -0.51 -50.64 8.99
CA GLY A 523 0.48 -51.56 9.54
C GLY A 523 1.89 -51.32 8.98
N LEU A 524 2.00 -51.04 7.68
CA LEU A 524 3.26 -50.69 7.03
C LEU A 524 3.82 -49.37 7.59
N ALA A 525 3.00 -48.32 7.66
CA ALA A 525 3.39 -47.03 8.22
C ALA A 525 3.86 -47.16 9.67
N GLN A 526 3.12 -47.91 10.49
CA GLN A 526 3.54 -48.25 11.86
C GLN A 526 4.90 -48.95 11.90
N GLY A 527 5.08 -50.00 11.09
CA GLY A 527 6.32 -50.76 11.02
C GLY A 527 7.51 -49.90 10.55
N THR A 528 7.30 -49.06 9.54
CA THR A 528 8.30 -48.13 9.02
C THR A 528 8.73 -47.13 10.09
N VAL A 529 7.79 -46.51 10.80
CA VAL A 529 8.11 -45.56 11.87
C VAL A 529 8.86 -46.24 13.02
N ILE A 530 8.41 -47.42 13.47
CA ILE A 530 9.12 -48.19 14.51
C ILE A 530 10.55 -48.55 14.05
N GLY A 531 10.71 -48.93 12.77
CA GLY A 531 11.99 -49.25 12.17
C GLY A 531 12.93 -48.05 12.06
N MET A 532 12.42 -46.90 11.59
CA MET A 532 13.19 -45.65 11.46
C MET A 532 13.64 -45.11 12.81
N LEU A 533 12.84 -45.30 13.86
CA LEU A 533 13.19 -44.88 15.21
C LEU A 533 14.16 -45.85 15.92
N ALA A 534 14.60 -46.91 15.25
CA ALA A 534 15.69 -47.81 15.64
C ALA A 534 15.65 -48.30 17.11
N GLY A 535 14.46 -48.44 17.71
CA GLY A 535 14.30 -48.89 19.11
C GLY A 535 14.29 -47.78 20.17
N ALA A 536 14.11 -46.51 19.79
CA ALA A 536 13.85 -45.42 20.72
C ALA A 536 12.70 -45.78 21.68
N ALA A 537 12.77 -45.31 22.94
CA ALA A 537 11.83 -45.70 24.00
C ALA A 537 10.36 -45.42 23.65
N ASP A 538 10.10 -44.40 22.84
CA ASP A 538 8.76 -43.99 22.41
C ASP A 538 8.39 -44.44 20.99
N ALA A 539 9.23 -45.24 20.33
CA ALA A 539 8.99 -45.71 18.95
C ALA A 539 7.68 -46.48 18.81
N ALA A 540 7.34 -47.32 19.79
CA ALA A 540 6.08 -48.06 19.81
C ALA A 540 4.87 -47.13 19.89
N LYS A 541 4.90 -46.13 20.78
CA LYS A 541 3.80 -45.16 20.93
C LYS A 541 3.62 -44.31 19.68
N MET A 542 4.72 -43.87 19.06
CA MET A 542 4.67 -43.12 17.81
C MET A 542 4.11 -43.97 16.67
N GLY A 543 4.57 -45.22 16.55
CA GLY A 543 4.02 -46.16 15.58
C GLY A 543 2.53 -46.42 15.78
N GLU A 544 2.06 -46.53 17.03
CA GLU A 544 0.64 -46.67 17.36
C GLU A 544 -0.18 -45.44 16.98
N ALA A 545 0.32 -44.23 17.27
CA ALA A 545 -0.35 -42.98 16.88
C ALA A 545 -0.45 -42.83 15.36
N VAL A 546 0.62 -43.13 14.63
CA VAL A 546 0.63 -43.13 13.15
C VAL A 546 -0.30 -44.22 12.60
N ASN A 547 -0.34 -45.40 13.21
CA ASN A 547 -1.28 -46.45 12.82
C ASN A 547 -2.73 -45.96 12.97
N ALA A 548 -3.08 -45.39 14.12
CA ALA A 548 -4.43 -44.91 14.38
C ALA A 548 -4.88 -43.84 13.38
N PHE A 549 -3.97 -42.92 13.04
CA PHE A 549 -4.19 -41.88 12.03
C PHE A 549 -4.39 -42.48 10.62
N VAL A 550 -3.44 -43.27 10.11
CA VAL A 550 -3.51 -43.86 8.76
C VAL A 550 -4.64 -44.88 8.62
N ALA A 551 -5.00 -45.57 9.70
CA ALA A 551 -6.16 -46.48 9.72
C ALA A 551 -7.51 -45.75 9.68
N GLY A 552 -7.52 -44.40 9.77
CA GLY A 552 -8.73 -43.57 9.83
C GLY A 552 -9.47 -43.65 11.17
N LYS A 553 -8.83 -44.16 12.24
CA LYS A 553 -9.39 -44.19 13.61
C LYS A 553 -9.22 -42.87 14.35
N ALA A 554 -8.21 -42.10 13.96
CA ALA A 554 -7.93 -40.76 14.41
C ALA A 554 -7.87 -39.85 13.18
N LYS A 555 -8.28 -38.59 13.34
CA LYS A 555 -8.23 -37.58 12.26
C LYS A 555 -7.17 -36.53 12.51
N ILE A 556 -6.56 -36.53 13.68
CA ILE A 556 -5.49 -35.61 14.07
C ILE A 556 -4.27 -36.42 14.53
N LEU A 557 -3.09 -36.03 14.09
CA LEU A 557 -1.79 -36.54 14.53
C LEU A 557 -0.91 -35.37 14.99
N GLU A 558 -0.59 -35.34 16.28
CA GLU A 558 0.32 -34.38 16.89
C GLU A 558 1.65 -35.06 17.21
N ILE A 559 2.77 -34.46 16.79
CA ILE A 559 4.13 -34.92 17.05
C ILE A 559 4.92 -33.77 17.68
N GLY A 560 5.40 -33.96 18.92
CA GLY A 560 6.27 -33.02 19.61
C GLY A 560 7.72 -33.52 19.62
N ILE A 561 8.65 -32.64 19.32
CA ILE A 561 10.10 -32.89 19.36
C ILE A 561 10.74 -31.81 20.22
N THR A 562 11.58 -32.19 21.18
CA THR A 562 12.31 -31.25 22.03
C THR A 562 13.74 -31.73 22.22
N ALA A 563 14.71 -30.84 22.04
CA ALA A 563 16.11 -31.15 22.27
C ALA A 563 16.35 -31.52 23.75
N LYS A 564 17.24 -32.48 24.00
CA LYS A 564 17.61 -32.91 25.36
C LYS A 564 18.62 -31.97 26.03
N THR A 565 19.34 -31.19 25.24
CA THR A 565 20.44 -30.33 25.68
C THR A 565 20.29 -28.93 25.10
N ASP A 566 20.63 -27.92 25.90
CA ASP A 566 20.77 -26.54 25.43
C ASP A 566 22.03 -26.39 24.56
N PRO A 567 22.04 -25.50 23.55
CA PRO A 567 20.93 -24.63 23.14
C PRO A 567 19.86 -25.32 22.28
N GLY A 568 20.13 -26.52 21.75
CA GLY A 568 19.24 -27.27 20.88
C GLY A 568 20.03 -28.14 19.89
N LEU A 569 19.40 -28.52 18.78
CA LEU A 569 20.06 -29.16 17.64
C LEU A 569 20.62 -28.10 16.68
N GLY A 570 21.94 -28.06 16.49
CA GLY A 570 22.59 -27.13 15.58
C GLY A 570 22.78 -27.70 14.16
N MET A 571 23.33 -26.89 13.26
CA MET A 571 23.61 -27.27 11.86
C MET A 571 24.38 -28.60 11.74
N MET A 572 25.41 -28.80 12.60
CA MET A 572 26.22 -30.02 12.58
C MET A 572 25.42 -31.28 12.91
N ASP A 573 24.40 -31.17 13.77
CA ASP A 573 23.53 -32.30 14.10
C ASP A 573 22.67 -32.70 12.88
N PHE A 574 22.20 -31.71 12.11
CA PHE A 574 21.45 -31.96 10.88
C PHE A 574 22.33 -32.48 9.74
N MET A 575 23.58 -32.01 9.62
CA MET A 575 24.55 -32.57 8.67
C MET A 575 24.86 -34.04 8.97
N GLU A 576 25.02 -34.40 10.24
CA GLU A 576 25.18 -35.80 10.67
C GLU A 576 23.93 -36.63 10.36
N ALA A 577 22.74 -36.03 10.52
CA ALA A 577 21.46 -36.67 10.24
C ALA A 577 21.24 -37.00 8.76
N GLU A 578 21.86 -36.26 7.84
CA GLU A 578 21.77 -36.52 6.39
C GLU A 578 22.38 -37.89 6.03
N GLU A 579 23.52 -38.22 6.64
CA GLU A 579 24.17 -39.53 6.47
C GLU A 579 23.52 -40.60 7.35
N ASN A 580 23.11 -40.23 8.58
CA ASN A 580 22.53 -41.14 9.55
C ASN A 580 21.39 -40.48 10.34
N PRO A 581 20.13 -40.60 9.88
CA PRO A 581 18.96 -39.97 10.52
C PRO A 581 18.73 -40.41 11.98
N ALA A 582 19.21 -41.59 12.37
CA ALA A 582 19.06 -42.11 13.73
C ALA A 582 19.89 -41.34 14.77
N SER A 583 20.92 -40.60 14.35
CA SER A 583 21.77 -39.79 15.24
C SER A 583 20.99 -38.73 16.02
N LEU A 584 19.90 -38.20 15.45
CA LEU A 584 19.04 -37.21 16.10
C LEU A 584 18.24 -37.81 17.26
N LEU A 585 17.89 -39.10 17.21
CA LEU A 585 17.03 -39.76 18.19
C LEU A 585 17.67 -39.80 19.59
N GLU A 586 18.99 -39.90 19.64
CA GLU A 586 19.74 -39.82 20.89
C GLU A 586 19.68 -38.42 21.50
N LYS A 587 19.51 -37.38 20.67
CA LYS A 587 19.56 -35.97 21.05
C LYS A 587 18.19 -35.32 21.30
N VAL A 588 17.09 -35.99 20.97
CA VAL A 588 15.72 -35.46 21.16
C VAL A 588 14.81 -36.34 22.02
N ASN A 589 13.82 -35.70 22.64
CA ASN A 589 12.63 -36.34 23.18
C ASN A 589 11.50 -36.22 22.14
N ILE A 590 10.75 -37.30 21.93
CA ILE A 590 9.68 -37.36 20.93
C ILE A 590 8.38 -37.76 21.64
N THR A 591 7.31 -37.02 21.40
CA THR A 591 5.96 -37.36 21.81
C THR A 591 5.06 -37.46 20.58
N ALA A 592 4.07 -38.34 20.65
CA ALA A 592 3.09 -38.49 19.57
C ALA A 592 1.72 -38.81 20.15
N VAL A 593 0.70 -38.12 19.67
CA VAL A 593 -0.70 -38.30 20.10
C VAL A 593 -1.58 -38.29 18.85
N SER A 594 -2.49 -39.27 18.76
CA SER A 594 -3.53 -39.30 17.73
C SER A 594 -4.90 -39.09 18.38
N LYS A 595 -5.76 -38.25 17.79
CA LYS A 595 -7.10 -37.93 18.31
C LYS A 595 -8.20 -38.16 17.28
#